data_AF-A0A964KCY0-F1
#
_entry.id   AF-A0A964KCY0-F1
#
_cell.length_a   1.000
_cell.length_b   1.000
_cell.length_c   1.000
_cell.angle_alpha   90.00
_cell.angle_beta   90.00
_cell.angle_gamma   90.00
#
_symmetry.space_group_name_H-M   'P 1'
#
loop_
_entity.id
_entity.type
_entity.pdbx_description
1 polymer ?
#
loop_
_entity_poly.entity_id
_entity_poly.type
_entity_poly.pdbx_seq_one_letter_code
_entity_poly.pdbx_strand_id
1 'polypeptide(L)'
;MGRLAVCSVRFAGQASEGRALLESKELVFRGDFRLTIPLATITSVHAEAGVLTVAFSGETAEFDVGKAALKWVEAILHPPTLLQKLGLKPGVTCAVAGAIPDDLLADLPPQVEGDALVDLLFFGATAVADLKQLPALMQRVTGGGAIWVVYPKKVQVIRELDVLEAGRTEGLVDTKVVSVSNTHAGLRFSRRRGT
;
A
#
# COMPACT_ATOMS: atom_id res chain seq x y z
N MET A 1 2.91 -0.54 -2.95
CA MET A 1 4.03 -0.04 -2.13
C MET A 1 4.73 1.02 -2.94
N GLY A 2 5.30 2.03 -2.28
CA GLY A 2 6.17 2.97 -2.97
C GLY A 2 7.36 2.24 -3.57
N ARG A 3 7.89 2.73 -4.69
CA ARG A 3 9.12 2.22 -5.30
C ARG A 3 10.26 3.15 -4.94
N LEU A 4 11.39 2.62 -4.51
CA LEU A 4 12.55 3.40 -4.13
C LEU A 4 13.73 3.01 -5.04
N ALA A 5 14.49 4.00 -5.50
CA ALA A 5 15.77 3.83 -6.17
C ALA A 5 16.77 4.86 -5.66
N VAL A 6 18.03 4.46 -5.54
CA VAL A 6 19.14 5.42 -5.53
C VAL A 6 19.46 5.68 -7.00
N CYS A 7 19.47 6.94 -7.40
CA CYS A 7 19.58 7.34 -8.80
C CYS A 7 20.30 8.69 -8.94
N SER A 8 20.79 8.97 -10.14
CA SER A 8 21.07 10.34 -10.56
C SER A 8 19.80 10.97 -11.14
N VAL A 9 19.62 12.28 -10.93
CA VAL A 9 18.54 13.06 -11.55
C VAL A 9 19.15 14.22 -12.34
N ARG A 10 18.50 14.59 -13.44
CA ARG A 10 18.70 15.87 -14.12
C ARG A 10 17.39 16.64 -14.16
N PHE A 11 17.42 17.88 -13.71
CA PHE A 11 16.24 18.75 -13.67
C PHE A 11 16.67 20.22 -13.66
N ALA A 12 16.01 21.07 -14.45
CA ALA A 12 16.28 22.52 -14.52
C ALA A 12 17.77 22.89 -14.69
N GLY A 13 18.51 22.11 -15.50
CA GLY A 13 19.95 22.30 -15.72
C GLY A 13 20.86 21.86 -14.56
N GLN A 14 20.29 21.33 -13.49
CA GLN A 14 21.02 20.77 -12.35
C GLN A 14 21.07 19.25 -12.44
N ALA A 15 22.12 18.66 -11.88
CA ALA A 15 22.25 17.23 -11.69
C ALA A 15 22.55 16.94 -10.22
N SER A 16 21.99 15.85 -9.69
CA SER A 16 22.25 15.42 -8.32
C SER A 16 22.10 13.91 -8.19
N GLU A 17 22.86 13.30 -7.28
CA GLU A 17 22.65 11.93 -6.84
C GLU A 17 21.79 11.91 -5.59
N GLY A 18 20.89 10.93 -5.50
CA GLY A 18 20.00 10.87 -4.36
C GLY A 18 19.03 9.71 -4.43
N ARG A 19 17.94 9.87 -3.68
CA ARG A 19 16.89 8.85 -3.54
C ARG A 19 15.63 9.34 -4.22
N ALA A 20 15.18 8.60 -5.24
CA ALA A 20 13.85 8.75 -5.80
C ALA A 20 12.88 7.77 -5.14
N LEU A 21 11.70 8.26 -4.79
CA LEU A 21 10.59 7.52 -4.19
C LEU A 21 9.33 7.78 -5.02
N LEU A 22 8.82 6.77 -5.71
CA LEU A 22 7.51 6.80 -6.34
C LEU A 22 6.45 6.35 -5.33
N GLU A 23 5.64 7.28 -4.85
CA GLU A 23 4.49 7.03 -3.98
C GLU A 23 3.17 6.90 -4.77
N SER A 24 2.04 6.81 -4.06
CA SER A 24 0.73 6.66 -4.72
C SER A 24 0.25 7.93 -5.43
N LYS A 25 0.77 9.10 -5.06
CA LYS A 25 0.32 10.40 -5.57
C LYS A 25 1.45 11.28 -6.09
N GLU A 26 2.70 10.96 -5.79
CA GLU A 26 3.85 11.78 -6.15
C GLU A 26 5.10 10.93 -6.40
N LEU A 27 5.97 11.44 -7.26
CA LEU A 27 7.36 11.02 -7.39
C LEU A 27 8.24 12.06 -6.68
N VAL A 28 8.95 11.64 -5.64
CA VAL A 28 9.78 12.51 -4.81
C VAL A 28 11.24 12.13 -4.98
N PHE A 29 12.09 13.09 -5.28
CA PHE A 29 13.54 12.95 -5.23
C PHE A 29 14.13 13.78 -4.12
N ARG A 30 15.14 13.22 -3.45
CA ARG A 30 15.92 13.86 -2.40
C ARG A 30 17.42 13.62 -2.64
N GLY A 31 18.14 14.68 -2.97
CA GLY A 31 19.60 14.74 -3.05
C GLY A 31 20.06 16.14 -2.61
N ASP A 32 20.95 16.75 -3.38
CA ASP A 32 21.37 18.16 -3.17
C ASP A 32 20.22 19.14 -3.32
N PHE A 33 19.21 18.76 -4.11
CA PHE A 33 17.93 19.43 -4.18
C PHE A 33 16.78 18.44 -3.96
N ARG A 34 15.61 19.01 -3.65
CA ARG A 34 14.36 18.27 -3.55
C ARG A 34 13.49 18.57 -4.76
N LEU A 35 12.98 17.52 -5.38
CA LEU A 35 11.98 17.60 -6.44
C LEU A 35 10.78 16.75 -6.05
N THR A 36 9.58 17.32 -6.10
CA THR A 36 8.32 16.61 -5.86
C THR A 36 7.43 16.79 -7.08
N ILE A 37 7.11 15.70 -7.77
CA ILE A 37 6.26 15.69 -8.96
C ILE A 37 4.95 15.00 -8.60
N PRO A 38 3.83 15.73 -8.47
CA PRO A 38 2.52 15.12 -8.35
C PRO A 38 2.23 14.26 -9.60
N LEU A 39 1.78 13.01 -9.42
CA LEU A 39 1.50 12.13 -10.55
C LEU A 39 0.37 12.68 -11.44
N ALA A 40 -0.55 13.43 -10.85
CA ALA A 40 -1.64 14.08 -11.57
C ALA A 40 -1.18 15.20 -12.53
N THR A 41 0.05 15.71 -12.38
CA THR A 41 0.60 16.74 -13.28
C THR A 41 1.47 16.16 -14.40
N ILE A 42 1.70 14.84 -14.40
CA ILE A 42 2.51 14.17 -15.42
C ILE A 42 1.72 14.12 -16.73
N THR A 43 2.30 14.66 -17.79
CA THR A 43 1.71 14.66 -19.14
C THR A 43 2.32 13.57 -20.02
N SER A 44 3.56 13.18 -19.76
CA SER A 44 4.18 12.02 -20.40
C SER A 44 5.23 11.39 -19.49
N VAL A 45 5.40 10.08 -19.62
CA VAL A 45 6.44 9.33 -18.93
C VAL A 45 6.89 8.18 -19.82
N HIS A 46 8.20 8.02 -19.97
CA HIS A 46 8.81 6.94 -20.74
C HIS A 46 10.16 6.55 -20.15
N ALA A 47 10.68 5.42 -20.60
CA ALA A 47 11.98 4.94 -20.15
C ALA A 47 12.82 4.45 -21.34
N GLU A 48 14.09 4.86 -21.35
CA GLU A 48 15.08 4.45 -22.34
C GLU A 48 16.42 4.22 -21.63
N ALA A 49 17.10 3.11 -21.94
CA ALA A 49 18.42 2.77 -21.40
C ALA A 49 18.57 2.87 -19.85
N GLY A 50 17.47 2.72 -19.10
CA GLY A 50 17.47 2.82 -17.62
C GLY A 50 17.15 4.21 -17.07
N VAL A 51 17.01 5.20 -17.93
CA VAL A 51 16.57 6.56 -17.60
C VAL A 51 15.05 6.65 -17.71
N LEU A 52 14.41 7.12 -16.65
CA LEU A 52 13.00 7.47 -16.60
C LEU A 52 12.86 8.98 -16.88
N THR A 53 12.23 9.33 -17.99
CA THR A 53 11.96 10.71 -18.36
C THR A 53 10.51 11.05 -18.05
N VAL A 54 10.30 12.10 -17.27
CA VAL A 54 8.98 12.53 -16.78
C VAL A 54 8.75 13.97 -17.19
N ALA A 55 7.72 14.21 -18.02
CA ALA A 55 7.24 15.55 -18.34
C ALA A 55 6.07 15.91 -17.43
N PHE A 56 6.12 17.08 -16.80
CA PHE A 56 5.11 17.53 -15.84
C PHE A 56 5.10 19.06 -15.79
N SER A 57 3.91 19.68 -15.70
CA SER A 57 3.78 21.14 -15.54
C SER A 57 4.59 22.00 -16.55
N GLY A 58 4.86 21.48 -17.75
CA GLY A 58 5.70 22.16 -18.77
C GLY A 58 7.21 21.98 -18.60
N GLU A 59 7.65 21.24 -17.59
CA GLU A 59 9.05 20.91 -17.32
C GLU A 59 9.34 19.43 -17.60
N THR A 60 10.62 19.04 -17.55
CA THR A 60 11.05 17.66 -17.71
C THR A 60 12.17 17.32 -16.73
N ALA A 61 12.06 16.15 -16.10
CA ALA A 61 13.10 15.58 -15.25
C ALA A 61 13.46 14.18 -15.75
N GLU A 62 14.74 13.85 -15.67
CA GLU A 62 15.31 12.55 -16.04
C GLU A 62 15.89 11.88 -14.80
N PHE A 63 15.49 10.64 -14.51
CA PHE A 63 15.98 9.87 -13.37
C PHE A 63 16.64 8.58 -13.87
N ASP A 64 17.93 8.40 -13.64
CA ASP A 64 18.60 7.13 -13.92
C ASP A 64 18.32 6.12 -12.79
N VAL A 65 17.20 5.42 -12.92
CA VAL A 65 16.75 4.38 -11.98
C VAL A 65 17.14 2.98 -12.45
N GLY A 66 18.00 2.88 -13.47
CA GLY A 66 18.48 1.65 -14.08
C GLY A 66 17.36 0.69 -14.50
N LYS A 67 17.53 -0.59 -14.17
CA LYS A 67 16.59 -1.68 -14.55
C LYS A 67 15.14 -1.46 -14.06
N ALA A 68 14.91 -0.53 -13.14
CA ALA A 68 13.58 -0.23 -12.62
C ALA A 68 12.75 0.68 -13.55
N ALA A 69 13.36 1.36 -14.53
CA ALA A 69 12.72 2.44 -15.29
C ALA A 69 11.39 2.03 -15.95
N LEU A 70 11.36 0.91 -16.69
CA LEU A 70 10.13 0.40 -17.30
C LEU A 70 9.03 0.08 -16.28
N LYS A 71 9.40 -0.49 -15.13
CA LYS A 71 8.45 -0.78 -14.03
C LYS A 71 7.91 0.49 -13.37
N TRP A 72 8.64 1.61 -13.46
CA TRP A 72 8.18 2.90 -12.95
C TRP A 72 7.25 3.58 -13.94
N VAL A 73 7.54 3.50 -15.25
CA VAL A 73 6.60 3.93 -16.31
C VAL A 73 5.25 3.24 -16.13
N GLU A 74 5.23 1.90 -16.07
CA GLU A 74 4.01 1.11 -15.89
C GLU A 74 3.26 1.52 -14.61
N ALA A 75 3.99 1.77 -13.52
CA ALA A 75 3.39 2.17 -12.25
C ALA A 75 2.74 3.56 -12.26
N ILE A 76 3.30 4.48 -13.03
CA ILE A 76 2.80 5.84 -13.18
C ILE A 76 1.58 5.85 -14.11
N LEU A 77 1.64 5.12 -15.23
CA LEU A 77 0.55 5.04 -16.21
C LEU A 77 -0.62 4.19 -15.72
N HIS A 78 -0.34 3.14 -14.96
CA HIS A 78 -1.33 2.16 -14.50
C HIS A 78 -1.20 1.93 -12.98
N PRO A 79 -1.52 2.95 -12.16
CA PRO A 79 -1.44 2.83 -10.71
C PRO A 79 -2.39 1.73 -10.23
N PRO A 80 -1.94 0.82 -9.33
CA PRO A 80 -2.78 -0.27 -8.88
C PRO A 80 -3.97 0.24 -8.08
N THR A 81 -5.14 -0.38 -8.27
CA THR A 81 -6.38 -0.06 -7.54
C THR A 81 -6.23 -0.41 -6.05
N LEU A 82 -7.12 0.12 -5.21
CA LEU A 82 -7.15 -0.24 -3.78
C LEU A 82 -7.35 -1.75 -3.60
N LEU A 83 -8.29 -2.37 -4.32
CA LEU A 83 -8.55 -3.81 -4.26
C LEU A 83 -7.31 -4.65 -4.65
N GLN A 84 -6.60 -4.26 -5.70
CA GLN A 84 -5.33 -4.89 -6.08
C GLN A 84 -4.27 -4.74 -4.97
N LYS A 85 -4.22 -3.57 -4.31
CA LYS A 85 -3.32 -3.35 -3.17
C LYS A 85 -3.71 -4.21 -1.97
N LEU A 86 -5.00 -4.48 -1.76
CA LEU A 86 -5.52 -5.35 -0.71
C LEU A 86 -5.36 -6.84 -1.02
N GLY A 87 -4.98 -7.19 -2.24
CA GLY A 87 -4.76 -8.58 -2.67
C GLY A 87 -6.02 -9.28 -3.13
N LEU A 88 -7.12 -8.56 -3.34
CA LEU A 88 -8.34 -9.08 -3.95
C LEU A 88 -8.07 -9.30 -5.44
N LYS A 89 -7.94 -10.57 -5.80
CA LYS A 89 -7.80 -11.05 -7.18
C LYS A 89 -9.03 -11.89 -7.53
N PRO A 90 -9.32 -12.12 -8.82
CA PRO A 90 -10.36 -13.07 -9.21
C PRO A 90 -10.18 -14.42 -8.50
N GLY A 91 -11.26 -14.94 -7.90
CA GLY A 91 -11.28 -16.21 -7.19
C GLY A 91 -10.84 -16.18 -5.71
N VAL A 92 -10.36 -15.04 -5.20
CA VAL A 92 -10.02 -14.88 -3.78
C VAL A 92 -11.30 -14.70 -2.96
N THR A 93 -11.49 -15.54 -1.94
CA THR A 93 -12.62 -15.42 -1.00
C THR A 93 -12.33 -14.38 0.06
N CYS A 94 -13.37 -13.64 0.50
CA CYS A 94 -13.20 -12.70 1.59
C CYS A 94 -14.38 -12.66 2.55
N ALA A 95 -14.11 -12.24 3.78
CA ALA A 95 -15.13 -11.92 4.78
C ALA A 95 -14.84 -10.57 5.43
N VAL A 96 -15.86 -9.96 6.01
CA VAL A 96 -15.76 -8.73 6.80
C VAL A 96 -16.15 -9.03 8.24
N ALA A 97 -15.45 -8.42 9.20
CA ALA A 97 -15.81 -8.42 10.61
C ALA A 97 -15.68 -7.00 11.16
N GLY A 98 -16.65 -6.54 11.95
CA GLY A 98 -16.68 -5.17 12.45
C GLY A 98 -16.97 -4.12 11.36
N ALA A 99 -16.89 -2.85 11.74
CA ALA A 99 -17.21 -1.74 10.86
C ALA A 99 -15.99 -1.34 10.02
N ILE A 100 -16.09 -1.49 8.69
CA ILE A 100 -15.13 -0.95 7.73
C ILE A 100 -15.76 0.23 6.97
N PRO A 101 -14.95 1.09 6.32
CA PRO A 101 -15.47 2.19 5.53
C PRO A 101 -16.43 1.73 4.41
N ASP A 102 -17.54 2.46 4.22
CA ASP A 102 -18.58 2.12 3.23
C ASP A 102 -18.05 2.08 1.80
N ASP A 103 -17.09 2.96 1.47
CA ASP A 103 -16.43 2.98 0.16
C ASP A 103 -15.64 1.69 -0.09
N LEU A 104 -14.91 1.21 0.91
CA LEU A 104 -14.26 -0.10 0.81
C LEU A 104 -15.30 -1.22 0.70
N LEU A 105 -16.32 -1.20 1.55
CA LEU A 105 -17.35 -2.25 1.60
C LEU A 105 -18.08 -2.40 0.26
N ALA A 106 -18.41 -1.28 -0.40
CA ALA A 106 -19.07 -1.26 -1.70
C ALA A 106 -18.21 -1.83 -2.84
N ASP A 107 -16.88 -1.71 -2.73
CA ASP A 107 -15.93 -2.22 -3.72
C ASP A 107 -15.53 -3.70 -3.48
N LEU A 108 -15.87 -4.28 -2.32
CA LEU A 108 -15.55 -5.68 -2.03
C LEU A 108 -16.39 -6.65 -2.89
N PRO A 109 -15.84 -7.80 -3.31
CA PRO A 109 -16.65 -8.87 -3.88
C PRO A 109 -17.63 -9.44 -2.83
N PRO A 110 -18.60 -10.29 -3.25
CA PRO A 110 -19.51 -10.95 -2.32
C PRO A 110 -18.75 -11.61 -1.16
N GLN A 111 -19.21 -11.30 0.05
CA GLN A 111 -18.55 -11.70 1.28
C GLN A 111 -19.05 -13.07 1.71
N VAL A 112 -18.15 -13.87 2.26
CA VAL A 112 -18.48 -15.14 2.89
C VAL A 112 -19.00 -14.86 4.30
N GLU A 113 -20.25 -15.26 4.54
CA GLU A 113 -20.90 -15.16 5.84
C GLU A 113 -20.59 -16.38 6.73
N GLY A 114 -20.78 -16.23 8.04
CA GLY A 114 -20.56 -17.31 9.02
C GLY A 114 -19.08 -17.70 9.19
N ASP A 115 -18.83 -18.94 9.62
CA ASP A 115 -17.50 -19.38 10.09
C ASP A 115 -16.65 -20.09 9.03
N ALA A 116 -17.04 -20.03 7.76
CA ALA A 116 -16.25 -20.60 6.68
C ALA A 116 -14.86 -19.93 6.55
N LEU A 117 -13.87 -20.72 6.16
CA LEU A 117 -12.51 -20.23 5.93
C LEU A 117 -12.46 -19.33 4.70
N VAL A 118 -11.72 -18.23 4.80
CA VAL A 118 -11.50 -17.26 3.72
C VAL A 118 -10.04 -16.95 3.48
N ASP A 119 -9.71 -16.51 2.28
CA ASP A 119 -8.34 -16.09 1.93
C ASP A 119 -7.99 -14.72 2.50
N LEU A 120 -8.96 -13.80 2.54
CA LEU A 120 -8.79 -12.45 3.09
C LEU A 120 -9.91 -12.12 4.07
N LEU A 121 -9.56 -11.76 5.30
CA LEU A 121 -10.52 -11.21 6.26
C LEU A 121 -10.26 -9.72 6.46
N PHE A 122 -11.28 -8.88 6.30
CA PHE A 122 -11.21 -7.44 6.60
C PHE A 122 -11.83 -7.19 7.96
N PHE A 123 -11.01 -6.85 8.94
CA PHE A 123 -11.42 -6.61 10.32
C PHE A 123 -11.38 -5.11 10.63
N GLY A 124 -12.55 -4.50 10.77
CA GLY A 124 -12.70 -3.12 11.23
C GLY A 124 -12.53 -3.01 12.74
N ALA A 125 -11.49 -2.30 13.17
CA ALA A 125 -11.20 -2.01 14.57
C ALA A 125 -11.23 -0.50 14.82
N THR A 126 -12.10 -0.06 15.72
CA THR A 126 -12.31 1.36 16.05
C THR A 126 -11.73 1.75 17.41
N ALA A 127 -11.40 0.77 18.26
CA ALA A 127 -10.69 0.94 19.52
C ALA A 127 -9.73 -0.21 19.80
N VAL A 128 -8.73 0.02 20.66
CA VAL A 128 -7.76 -1.02 21.09
C VAL A 128 -8.47 -2.27 21.64
N ALA A 129 -9.61 -2.11 22.30
CA ALA A 129 -10.38 -3.23 22.84
C ALA A 129 -10.87 -4.21 21.76
N ASP A 130 -11.13 -3.73 20.54
CA ASP A 130 -11.58 -4.56 19.43
C ASP A 130 -10.51 -5.58 19.03
N LEU A 131 -9.23 -5.22 19.16
CA LEU A 131 -8.08 -6.06 18.76
C LEU A 131 -8.02 -7.39 19.52
N LYS A 132 -8.72 -7.52 20.66
CA LYS A 132 -8.91 -8.80 21.36
C LYS A 132 -9.60 -9.87 20.52
N GLN A 133 -10.31 -9.48 19.46
CA GLN A 133 -10.98 -10.40 18.54
C GLN A 133 -10.03 -10.97 17.46
N LEU A 134 -8.86 -10.35 17.27
CA LEU A 134 -7.88 -10.74 16.25
C LEU A 134 -7.52 -12.25 16.25
N PRO A 135 -7.28 -12.91 17.42
CA PRO A 135 -6.92 -14.33 17.44
C PRO A 135 -8.05 -15.22 16.90
N ALA A 136 -9.29 -14.94 17.32
CA ALA A 136 -10.47 -15.68 16.90
C ALA A 136 -10.76 -15.47 15.40
N LEU A 137 -10.68 -14.23 14.92
CA LEU A 137 -10.86 -13.91 13.51
C LEU A 137 -9.79 -14.57 12.63
N MET A 138 -8.55 -14.66 13.11
CA MET A 138 -7.48 -15.32 12.36
C MET A 138 -7.76 -16.82 12.14
N GLN A 139 -8.53 -17.49 13.01
CA GLN A 139 -8.95 -18.88 12.79
C GLN A 139 -9.84 -19.06 11.56
N ARG A 140 -10.54 -18.01 11.12
CA ARG A 140 -11.34 -17.99 9.88
C ARG A 140 -10.50 -17.76 8.62
N VAL A 141 -9.19 -17.54 8.75
CA VAL A 141 -8.32 -17.26 7.60
C VAL A 141 -7.57 -18.54 7.21
N THR A 142 -7.56 -18.86 5.91
CA THR A 142 -6.82 -20.02 5.36
C THR A 142 -5.32 -19.96 5.68
N GLY A 143 -4.62 -21.09 5.58
CA GLY A 143 -3.18 -21.15 5.90
C GLY A 143 -2.31 -20.18 5.08
N GLY A 144 -2.67 -19.96 3.81
CA GLY A 144 -2.01 -18.99 2.91
C GLY A 144 -2.64 -17.60 2.91
N GLY A 145 -3.72 -17.41 3.67
CA GLY A 145 -4.51 -16.19 3.71
C GLY A 145 -3.92 -15.09 4.58
N ALA A 146 -4.67 -14.01 4.72
CA ALA A 146 -4.32 -12.89 5.59
C ALA A 146 -5.54 -12.18 6.17
N ILE A 147 -5.30 -11.45 7.24
CA ILE A 147 -6.24 -10.51 7.83
C ILE A 147 -5.74 -9.08 7.59
N TRP A 148 -6.63 -8.21 7.13
CA TRP A 148 -6.44 -6.77 7.08
C TRP A 148 -7.14 -6.15 8.27
N VAL A 149 -6.38 -5.60 9.22
CA VAL A 149 -6.96 -4.79 10.28
C VAL A 149 -7.12 -3.37 9.75
N VAL A 150 -8.36 -2.91 9.62
CA VAL A 150 -8.75 -1.59 9.13
C VAL A 150 -9.07 -0.70 10.32
N TYR A 151 -8.34 0.40 10.48
CA TYR A 151 -8.41 1.27 11.65
C TYR A 151 -8.40 2.76 11.24
N PRO A 152 -9.02 3.65 12.03
CA PRO A 152 -9.01 5.08 11.78
C PRO A 152 -7.60 5.67 11.93
N LYS A 153 -7.28 6.63 11.06
CA LYS A 153 -6.01 7.36 11.07
C LYS A 153 -6.09 8.55 12.02
N LYS A 154 -4.93 8.91 12.59
CA LYS A 154 -4.73 10.19 13.32
C LYS A 154 -5.69 10.40 14.50
N VAL A 155 -6.20 9.33 15.10
CA VAL A 155 -7.00 9.35 16.32
C VAL A 155 -6.26 8.59 17.43
N GLN A 156 -6.47 8.94 18.69
CA GLN A 156 -5.77 8.32 19.83
C GLN A 156 -6.46 7.05 20.36
N VAL A 157 -7.70 6.78 19.93
CA VAL A 157 -8.50 5.62 20.39
C VAL A 157 -7.93 4.27 19.90
N ILE A 158 -7.18 4.30 18.80
CA ILE A 158 -6.40 3.20 18.25
C ILE A 158 -5.33 3.77 17.32
N ARG A 159 -4.07 3.36 17.52
CA ARG A 159 -2.93 3.79 16.71
C ARG A 159 -2.36 2.58 15.98
N GLU A 160 -1.61 2.83 14.91
CA GLU A 160 -0.92 1.78 14.15
C GLU A 160 -0.02 0.90 15.04
N LEU A 161 0.64 1.50 16.04
CA LEU A 161 1.46 0.77 17.00
C LEU A 161 0.64 -0.25 17.79
N ASP A 162 -0.57 0.11 18.24
CA ASP A 162 -1.43 -0.79 19.01
C ASP A 162 -1.86 -1.99 18.14
N VAL A 163 -2.12 -1.75 16.84
CA VAL A 163 -2.44 -2.80 15.86
C VAL A 163 -1.24 -3.71 15.59
N LEU A 164 -0.04 -3.15 15.42
CA LEU A 164 1.21 -3.90 15.25
C LEU A 164 1.50 -4.79 16.46
N GLU A 165 1.35 -4.26 17.67
CA GLU A 165 1.57 -4.98 18.92
C GLU A 165 0.57 -6.14 19.10
N ALA A 166 -0.70 -5.92 18.76
CA ALA A 166 -1.71 -6.98 18.79
C ALA A 166 -1.34 -8.14 17.83
N GLY A 167 -0.98 -7.84 16.58
CA GLY A 167 -0.57 -8.87 15.63
C GLY A 167 0.68 -9.62 16.05
N ARG A 168 1.69 -8.91 16.60
CA ARG A 168 2.93 -9.53 17.09
C ARG A 168 2.71 -10.44 18.30
N THR A 169 1.82 -10.05 19.21
CA THR A 169 1.45 -10.88 20.38
C THR A 169 0.88 -12.22 19.94
N GLU A 170 0.14 -12.23 18.82
CA GLU A 170 -0.40 -13.45 18.19
C GLU A 170 0.59 -14.18 17.28
N GLY A 171 1.87 -13.78 17.27
CA GLY A 171 2.90 -14.38 16.42
C GLY A 171 2.69 -14.15 14.91
N LEU A 172 1.85 -13.18 14.54
CA LEU A 172 1.60 -12.82 13.15
C LEU A 172 2.70 -11.93 12.59
N VAL A 173 2.85 -11.98 11.27
CA VAL A 173 3.79 -11.15 10.53
C VAL A 173 3.03 -10.05 9.83
N ASP A 174 3.34 -8.80 10.15
CA ASP A 174 2.89 -7.65 9.36
C ASP A 174 3.65 -7.61 8.03
N THR A 175 2.92 -7.40 6.94
CA THR A 175 3.48 -7.53 5.58
C THR A 175 3.26 -6.30 4.72
N LYS A 176 2.23 -5.52 5.03
CA LYS A 176 1.85 -4.37 4.21
C LYS A 176 0.91 -3.45 4.96
N VAL A 177 1.15 -2.15 4.87
CA VAL A 177 0.19 -1.11 5.23
C VAL A 177 -0.30 -0.40 3.97
N VAL A 178 -1.59 -0.06 3.93
CA VAL A 178 -2.18 0.74 2.85
C VAL A 178 -3.09 1.81 3.40
N SER A 179 -3.12 2.95 2.72
CA SER A 179 -4.20 3.92 2.88
C SER A 179 -5.45 3.35 2.23
N VAL A 180 -6.47 3.01 3.04
CA VAL A 180 -7.78 2.54 2.56
C VAL A 180 -8.59 3.72 2.05
N SER A 181 -8.75 4.74 2.90
CA SER A 181 -9.43 5.99 2.56
C SER A 181 -8.69 7.18 3.16
N ASN A 182 -9.23 8.39 3.07
CA ASN A 182 -8.65 9.56 3.77
C ASN A 182 -8.65 9.37 5.29
N THR A 183 -9.61 8.60 5.82
CA THR A 183 -9.82 8.42 7.26
C THR A 183 -9.30 7.09 7.78
N HIS A 184 -9.07 6.07 6.95
CA HIS A 184 -8.68 4.74 7.41
C HIS A 184 -7.39 4.23 6.76
N ALA A 185 -6.63 3.47 7.52
CA ALA A 185 -5.52 2.64 7.07
C ALA A 185 -5.88 1.17 7.23
N GLY A 186 -5.23 0.31 6.45
CA GLY A 186 -5.31 -1.14 6.58
C GLY A 186 -3.91 -1.70 6.80
N LEU A 187 -3.74 -2.53 7.83
CA LEU A 187 -2.51 -3.25 8.11
C LEU A 187 -2.73 -4.76 7.92
N ARG A 188 -1.93 -5.37 7.04
CA ARG A 188 -2.04 -6.78 6.65
C ARG A 188 -1.16 -7.64 7.53
N PHE A 189 -1.78 -8.63 8.15
CA PHE A 189 -1.11 -9.71 8.87
C PHE A 189 -1.31 -11.05 8.19
N SER A 190 -0.28 -11.89 8.24
CA SER A 190 -0.36 -13.29 7.86
C SER A 190 0.36 -14.15 8.90
N ARG A 191 0.03 -15.44 8.94
CA ARG A 191 0.80 -16.39 9.75
C ARG A 191 2.25 -16.39 9.29
N ARG A 192 3.17 -16.56 10.23
CA ARG A 192 4.57 -16.84 9.89
C ARG A 192 4.61 -18.14 9.10
N ARG A 193 5.25 -18.15 7.93
CA ARG A 193 5.51 -19.41 7.23
C ARG A 193 6.46 -20.23 8.11
N GLY A 194 6.09 -21.48 8.38
CA GLY A 194 7.01 -22.43 9.01
C GLY A 194 8.28 -22.53 8.17
N THR A 195 9.43 -22.45 8.83
CA THR A 195 10.73 -22.83 8.27
C THR A 195 10.76 -24.29 7.89
#